data_AF-A0A068NY70-F1
#
_entry.id   AF-A0A068NY70-F1
#
_cell.length_a   1.000
_cell.length_b   1.000
_cell.length_c   1.000
_cell.angle_alpha   90.00
_cell.angle_beta   90.00
_cell.angle_gamma   90.00
#
_symmetry.space_group_name_H-M   'P 1'
#
loop_
_entity.id
_entity.type
_entity.pdbx_description
1 polymer ?
#
loop_
_entity_poly.entity_id
_entity_poly.type
_entity_poly.pdbx_seq_one_letter_code
_entity_poly.pdbx_strand_id
1 'polypeptide(L)' 'MNSVLQELVGKKVSVYSNQPTAERQDVGVLEAVDNYWLKIRKSETETVFFSVHLVRMVKLFNT' A
#
# COMPACT_ATOMS: atom_id res chain seq x y z
N MET A 1 -6.52 9.58 -11.91
CA MET A 1 -5.56 8.52 -11.54
C MET A 1 -4.36 9.18 -10.88
N ASN A 2 -3.94 8.76 -9.68
CA ASN A 2 -2.89 9.45 -8.91
C ASN A 2 -1.50 9.05 -9.43
N SER A 3 -0.83 9.95 -10.17
CA SER A 3 0.45 9.71 -10.82
C SER A 3 1.58 9.34 -9.84
N VAL A 4 1.54 9.89 -8.62
CA VAL A 4 2.57 9.66 -7.60
C VAL A 4 2.58 8.22 -7.09
N LEU A 5 1.40 7.61 -6.94
CA LEU A 5 1.32 6.21 -6.48
C LEU A 5 1.79 5.22 -7.55
N GLN A 6 1.60 5.54 -8.83
CA GLN A 6 2.08 4.72 -9.94
C GLN A 6 3.62 4.64 -9.96
N GLU A 7 4.32 5.71 -9.57
CA GLU A 7 5.78 5.73 -9.45
C GLU A 7 6.33 4.83 -8.34
N LEU A 8 5.46 4.37 -7.42
CA LEU A 8 5.82 3.47 -6.33
C LEU A 8 5.62 1.99 -6.69
N VAL A 9 4.99 1.68 -7.84
CA VAL A 9 4.79 0.30 -8.30
C VAL A 9 6.14 -0.38 -8.51
N GLY A 10 6.24 -1.63 -8.05
CA GLY A 10 7.46 -2.43 -8.01
C GLY A 10 8.38 -2.14 -6.82
N LYS A 11 8.11 -1.10 -6.02
CA LYS A 11 8.95 -0.70 -4.88
C LYS A 11 8.40 -1.22 -3.55
N LYS A 12 9.30 -1.43 -2.58
CA LYS A 12 8.93 -1.75 -1.20
C LYS A 12 8.43 -0.50 -0.49
N VAL A 13 7.21 -0.55 0.03
CA VAL A 13 6.51 0.57 0.65
C VAL A 13 5.99 0.22 2.05
N SER A 14 5.82 1.24 2.88
CA SER A 14 4.95 1.21 4.06
C SER A 14 3.61 1.83 3.72
N VAL A 15 2.54 1.12 4.05
CA VAL A 15 1.15 1.56 3.91
C VAL A 15 0.58 1.78 5.30
N TYR A 16 0.11 2.99 5.56
CA TYR A 16 -0.58 3.37 6.80
C TYR A 16 -2.07 3.43 6.51
N SER A 17 -2.86 2.62 7.21
CA SER A 17 -4.29 2.50 7.00
C SER A 17 -5.09 2.67 8.29
N ASN A 18 -6.30 3.21 8.15
CA ASN A 18 -7.25 3.32 9.25
C ASN A 18 -7.96 1.98 9.46
N GLN A 19 -7.89 1.45 10.68
CA GLN A 19 -8.81 0.43 11.16
C GLN A 19 -9.72 1.01 12.24
N PRO A 20 -10.88 0.39 12.54
CA PRO A 20 -11.85 0.93 13.50
C PRO A 20 -11.28 1.23 14.89
N THR A 21 -10.19 0.55 15.27
CA THR A 21 -9.61 0.62 16.63
C THR A 21 -8.18 1.15 16.69
N ALA A 22 -7.46 1.23 15.57
CA ALA A 22 -6.07 1.71 15.54
C ALA A 22 -5.60 2.04 14.11
N GLU A 23 -4.55 2.85 13.99
CA GLU A 23 -3.78 2.97 12.76
C GLU A 23 -2.91 1.73 12.59
N ARG A 24 -2.93 1.14 11.40
CA ARG A 24 -2.15 -0.04 11.06
C ARG A 24 -1.11 0.31 10.00
N GLN A 25 0.13 -0.08 10.27
CA GLN A 25 1.21 -0.04 9.29
C GLN A 25 1.46 -1.44 8.73
N ASP A 26 1.44 -1.58 7.41
CA ASP A 26 1.84 -2.78 6.69
C ASP A 26 3.01 -2.46 5.74
N VAL A 27 3.92 -3.41 5.57
CA VAL A 27 5.10 -3.26 4.70
C VAL A 27 5.09 -4.36 3.65
N GLY A 28 5.33 -3.99 2.39
CA GLY A 28 5.40 -4.94 1.28
C GLY A 28 5.77 -4.25 -0.04
N VAL A 29 5.79 -5.01 -1.12
CA VAL A 29 5.99 -4.47 -2.47
C VAL A 29 4.65 -4.04 -3.05
N LEU A 30 4.55 -2.79 -3.51
CA LEU A 30 3.37 -2.32 -4.23
C LEU A 30 3.39 -2.91 -5.64
N GLU A 31 2.49 -3.85 -5.92
CA GLU A 31 2.46 -4.53 -7.23
C GLU A 31 1.58 -3.82 -8.25
N ALA A 32 0.49 -3.20 -7.78
CA ALA A 32 -0.45 -2.51 -8.65
C ALA A 32 -1.25 -1.46 -7.88
N VAL A 33 -1.66 -0.43 -8.62
CA VAL A 33 -2.62 0.59 -8.19
C VAL A 33 -3.72 0.62 -9.25
N ASP A 34 -4.92 0.18 -8.88
CA ASP A 34 -6.06 0.14 -9.79
C ASP A 34 -7.24 0.89 -9.15
N ASN A 35 -7.66 1.99 -9.78
CA ASN A 35 -8.75 2.86 -9.36
C ASN A 35 -8.71 3.21 -7.86
N TYR A 36 -9.35 2.38 -7.03
CA TYR A 36 -9.51 2.56 -5.58
C TYR A 36 -8.82 1.48 -4.74
N TRP A 37 -7.94 0.68 -5.34
CA TRP A 37 -7.28 -0.45 -4.68
C TRP A 37 -5.76 -0.41 -4.85
N LEU A 38 -5.06 -0.77 -3.77
CA LEU A 38 -3.63 -1.05 -3.75
C LEU A 38 -3.41 -2.55 -3.54
N LYS A 39 -2.62 -3.16 -4.41
CA LYS A 39 -2.16 -4.55 -4.24
C LYS A 39 -0.77 -4.56 -3.63
N ILE A 40 -0.64 -5.09 -2.42
CA ILE A 40 0.64 -5.17 -1.70
C ILE A 40 1.02 -6.62 -1.49
N ARG A 41 2.18 -7.01 -2.01
CA ARG A 41 2.77 -8.34 -1.73
C ARG A 41 3.68 -8.26 -0.50
N LYS A 42 3.35 -8.99 0.56
CA LYS A 42 4.12 -9.00 1.82
C LYS A 42 5.19 -10.09 1.85
N SER A 43 4.89 -11.23 1.23
CA SER A 43 5.80 -12.37 1.07
C SER A 43 5.52 -13.06 -0.26
N GLU A 44 6.21 -14.16 -0.56
CA GLU A 44 5.93 -14.96 -1.77
C GLU A 44 4.53 -15.59 -1.76
N THR A 45 3.94 -15.79 -0.57
CA THR A 45 2.65 -16.47 -0.38
C THR A 45 1.54 -15.54 0.11
N GLU A 46 1.88 -14.34 0.58
CA GLU A 46 0.91 -13.39 1.14
C GLU A 46 0.81 -12.13 0.29
N THR A 47 -0.40 -11.87 -0.20
CA THR A 47 -0.81 -10.62 -0.85
C THR A 47 -2.01 -10.05 -0.13
N VAL A 48 -1.99 -8.75 0.13
CA VAL A 48 -3.10 -8.02 0.73
C VAL A 48 -3.55 -6.89 -0.20
N PHE A 49 -4.83 -6.54 -0.07
CA PHE A 49 -5.45 -5.47 -0.84
C PHE A 49 -5.95 -4.39 0.11
N PHE A 50 -5.64 -3.14 -0.19
CA PHE A 50 -6.12 -1.99 0.57
C PHE A 50 -7.01 -1.12 -0.30
N SER A 51 -8.19 -0.78 0.22
CA SER A 51 -8.98 0.30 -0.35
C SER A 51 -8.26 1.62 -0.10
N VAL A 52 -8.07 2.43 -1.14
CA VAL A 52 -7.44 3.75 -1.06
C VAL A 52 -8.18 4.66 -0.08
N HIS A 53 -9.49 4.47 0.10
CA HIS A 53 -10.29 5.22 1.07
C HIS A 53 -9.90 4.97 2.55
N LEU A 54 -9.27 3.83 2.82
CA LEU A 54 -8.78 3.47 4.15
C LEU A 54 -7.29 3.76 4.31
N VAL A 55 -6.59 4.11 3.22
CA VAL A 55 -5.16 4.39 3.22
C VAL A 55 -4.94 5.87 3.49
N ARG A 56 -4.21 6.18 4.55
CA ARG A 56 -3.82 7.56 4.88
C ARG A 56 -2.55 7.97 4.15
N MET A 57 -1.59 7.07 4.07
CA MET A 57 -0.26 7.37 3.54
C MET A 57 0.40 6.11 2.98
N VAL A 58 1.10 6.28 1.87
CA VAL A 58 2.02 5.29 1.30
C VAL A 58 3.39 5.96 1.17
N LYS A 59 4.44 5.33 1.67
CA LYS A 59 5.82 5.84 1.58
C LYS A 59 6.80 4.73 1.23
N LEU A 60 7.95 5.07 0.66
CA LEU A 60 9.03 4.11 0.48
C LEU A 60 9.50 3.57 1.83
N PHE A 61 9.66 2.25 1.91
CA PHE A 61 10.31 1.61 3.05
C PHE A 61 11.81 1.77 2.84
N ASN A 62 12.50 2.51 3.72
CA ASN A 62 13.93 2.89 3.72
C ASN A 62 14.23 4.40 3.46
N THR A 63 13.22 5.27 3.51
CA THR A 63 13.43 6.71 3.73
C THR A 63 12.98 7.06 5.15
#